data_AF-A0A353C0S7-F1
#
_entry.id   AF-A0A353C0S7-F1
#
_cell.length_a   1.000
_cell.length_b   1.000
_cell.length_c   1.000
_cell.angle_alpha   90.00
_cell.angle_beta   90.00
_cell.angle_gamma   90.00
#
_symmetry.space_group_name_H-M   'P 1'
#
loop_
_entity.id
_entity.type
_entity.pdbx_description
1 polymer ?
#
loop_
_entity_poly.entity_id
_entity_poly.type
_entity_poly.pdbx_seq_one_letter_code
_entity_poly.pdbx_strand_id
1 'polypeptide(L)'
;MKYILIFLTGAWAAILANRGIAIFNDAVRPFFPEFRENRMSRLELATTTFGLSFGLVIGFGIPFSIMSPIILIHSIFLGTDIIGTFFPGKPIKEWYKDKESVIGVSLAGLVGGIYSLLILIGLAGFVKLIKMLPVNVFDALGSLGDPVIFAFAAFPALAVAFEYGFKNGLISFAIIGVAREVVARFYPSSADGIALLVGLIVLLIYAMRTKSQSSVSTMSLFGERVQNIKRSLPYIGIMGALYGVAVKIGLMMEGPQSLIAASKGLKADAIGITISRALSFIPLKGTTALASGTFVTDGFGFVATAGLLSPNIIIAAVLGAIVIMLEASSLLLFVKVFDQYPGIRNAADNIRNAMSKLLEIAILVGSMMAANKIAPGLGFFVVAGLYLLNEVAKKPLVRVAVGPIGAIIVGVLANVLAVIK
;
A
#
# COMPACT_ATOMS: atom_id res chain seq x y z
N MET A 1 21.20 2.70 13.80
CA MET A 1 19.87 3.35 13.76
C MET A 1 18.89 2.67 12.79
N LYS A 2 19.16 2.61 11.47
CA LYS A 2 18.22 2.03 10.47
C LYS A 2 17.77 0.60 10.78
N TYR A 3 18.70 -0.29 11.15
CA TYR A 3 18.41 -1.68 11.51
C TYR A 3 17.51 -1.84 12.74
N ILE A 4 17.75 -1.04 13.78
CA ILE A 4 16.94 -1.07 15.00
C ILE A 4 15.53 -0.55 14.68
N LEU A 5 15.44 0.56 13.95
CA LEU A 5 14.15 1.12 13.59
C LEU A 5 13.33 0.16 12.73
N ILE A 6 13.91 -0.45 11.69
CA ILE A 6 13.16 -1.37 10.83
C ILE A 6 12.69 -2.61 11.58
N PHE A 7 13.52 -3.10 12.51
CA PHE A 7 13.17 -4.21 13.39
C PHE A 7 11.99 -3.82 14.29
N LEU A 8 12.04 -2.66 14.95
CA LEU A 8 10.96 -2.19 15.83
C LEU A 8 9.66 -1.94 15.06
N THR A 9 9.74 -1.31 13.88
CA THR A 9 8.60 -1.07 12.99
C THR A 9 7.95 -2.40 12.57
N GLY A 10 8.75 -3.38 12.19
CA GLY A 10 8.29 -4.71 11.82
C GLY A 10 7.67 -5.51 12.97
N ALA A 11 8.35 -5.50 14.12
CA ALA A 11 7.90 -6.17 15.32
C ALA A 11 6.57 -5.59 15.80
N TRP A 12 6.47 -4.26 15.83
CA TRP A 12 5.24 -3.60 16.28
C TRP A 12 4.08 -3.84 15.30
N ALA A 13 4.31 -3.74 14.00
CA ALA A 13 3.28 -4.06 13.00
C ALA A 13 2.76 -5.50 13.13
N ALA A 14 3.64 -6.48 13.34
CA ALA A 14 3.24 -7.88 13.54
C ALA A 14 2.45 -8.09 14.85
N ILE A 15 2.82 -7.38 15.93
CA ILE A 15 2.07 -7.38 17.19
C ILE A 15 0.66 -6.84 16.98
N LEU A 16 0.52 -5.71 16.28
CA LEU A 16 -0.78 -5.09 16.00
C LEU A 16 -1.66 -6.02 15.16
N ALA A 17 -1.09 -6.67 14.13
CA ALA A 17 -1.80 -7.62 13.30
C ALA A 17 -2.22 -8.87 14.10
N ASN A 18 -1.33 -9.41 14.95
CA ASN A 18 -1.64 -10.55 15.81
C ASN A 18 -2.82 -10.28 16.75
N ARG A 19 -2.90 -9.06 17.29
CA ARG A 19 -3.99 -8.61 18.18
C ARG A 19 -5.21 -8.11 17.42
N GLY A 20 -5.13 -7.99 16.11
CA GLY A 20 -6.18 -7.37 15.30
C GLY A 20 -6.44 -5.93 15.72
N ILE A 21 -5.43 -5.21 16.21
CA ILE A 21 -5.55 -3.77 16.51
C ILE A 21 -5.43 -2.99 15.21
N ALA A 22 -4.41 -3.31 14.42
CA ALA A 22 -4.20 -2.73 13.11
C ALA A 22 -3.67 -3.80 12.15
N ILE A 23 -4.11 -3.73 10.90
CA ILE A 23 -3.60 -4.56 9.81
C ILE A 23 -3.53 -3.70 8.56
N PHE A 24 -2.47 -3.88 7.77
CA PHE A 24 -2.23 -3.02 6.63
C PHE A 24 -3.13 -3.39 5.45
N ASN A 25 -3.23 -4.70 5.14
CA ASN A 25 -4.03 -5.20 4.03
C ASN A 25 -5.54 -4.94 4.26
N ASP A 26 -6.13 -4.12 3.39
CA ASP A 26 -7.53 -3.75 3.42
C ASP A 26 -8.46 -4.92 3.09
N ALA A 27 -8.02 -5.86 2.25
CA ALA A 27 -8.78 -7.07 1.93
C ALA A 27 -8.86 -8.04 3.11
N VAL A 28 -7.94 -7.95 4.07
CA VAL A 28 -7.89 -8.84 5.24
C VAL A 28 -8.73 -8.29 6.40
N ARG A 29 -8.85 -6.96 6.54
CA ARG A 29 -9.64 -6.31 7.61
C ARG A 29 -11.04 -6.93 7.81
N PRO A 30 -11.86 -7.20 6.77
CA PRO A 30 -13.18 -7.78 6.91
C PRO A 30 -13.25 -9.16 7.60
N PHE A 31 -12.14 -9.90 7.70
CA PHE A 31 -12.08 -11.21 8.34
C PHE A 31 -11.82 -11.14 9.85
N PHE A 32 -11.38 -9.99 10.38
CA PHE A 32 -11.14 -9.84 11.82
C PHE A 32 -12.41 -9.94 12.69
N PRO A 33 -13.57 -9.38 12.28
CA PRO A 33 -14.84 -9.63 12.96
C PRO A 33 -15.16 -11.13 13.04
N GLU A 34 -15.01 -11.87 11.94
CA GLU A 34 -15.26 -13.32 11.90
C GLU A 34 -14.37 -14.07 12.90
N PHE A 35 -13.10 -13.69 13.01
CA PHE A 35 -12.18 -14.25 13.99
C PHE A 35 -12.54 -13.86 15.43
N ARG A 36 -12.87 -12.59 15.70
CA ARG A 36 -13.23 -12.11 17.05
C ARG A 36 -14.55 -12.70 17.57
N GLU A 37 -15.48 -12.96 16.66
CA GLU A 37 -16.79 -13.54 16.94
C GLU A 37 -16.75 -15.09 16.92
N ASN A 38 -15.55 -15.69 16.87
CA ASN A 38 -15.29 -17.14 16.87
C ASN A 38 -15.94 -17.91 15.71
N ARG A 39 -16.27 -17.24 14.59
CA ARG A 39 -16.75 -17.88 13.36
C ARG A 39 -15.64 -18.37 12.44
N MET A 40 -14.43 -17.86 12.66
CA MET A 40 -13.22 -18.25 11.92
C MET A 40 -12.12 -18.62 12.91
N SER A 41 -11.43 -19.72 12.64
CA SER A 41 -10.26 -20.14 13.41
C SER A 41 -9.03 -19.28 13.11
N ARG A 42 -8.02 -19.33 14.00
CA ARG A 42 -6.75 -18.62 13.79
C ARG A 42 -6.03 -19.07 12.51
N LEU A 43 -6.07 -20.37 12.22
CA LEU A 43 -5.44 -20.94 11.04
C LEU A 43 -6.11 -20.45 9.76
N GLU A 44 -7.45 -20.42 9.72
CA GLU A 44 -8.21 -19.89 8.57
C GLU A 44 -7.94 -18.40 8.33
N LEU A 45 -7.83 -17.61 9.41
CA LEU A 45 -7.42 -16.21 9.29
C LEU A 45 -6.00 -16.09 8.71
N ALA A 46 -5.06 -16.91 9.18
CA ALA A 46 -3.68 -16.90 8.72
C ALA A 46 -3.54 -17.33 7.25
N THR A 47 -4.23 -18.40 6.82
CA THR A 47 -4.19 -18.87 5.43
C THR A 47 -4.85 -17.88 4.48
N THR A 48 -5.96 -17.27 4.89
CA THR A 48 -6.62 -16.20 4.14
C THR A 48 -5.71 -14.97 4.00
N THR A 49 -5.07 -14.56 5.10
CA THR A 49 -4.12 -13.44 5.10
C THR A 49 -2.91 -13.73 4.20
N PHE A 50 -2.38 -14.95 4.26
CA PHE A 50 -1.31 -15.38 3.36
C PHE A 50 -1.72 -15.27 1.88
N GLY A 51 -2.87 -15.83 1.51
CA GLY A 51 -3.37 -15.79 0.14
C GLY A 51 -3.58 -14.38 -0.40
N LEU A 52 -4.07 -13.46 0.45
CA LEU A 52 -4.36 -12.07 0.07
C LEU A 52 -3.14 -11.14 0.08
N SER A 53 -2.10 -11.46 0.86
CA SER A 53 -0.92 -10.59 1.04
C SER A 53 0.32 -11.07 0.27
N PHE A 54 0.55 -12.38 0.15
CA PHE A 54 1.82 -12.93 -0.36
C PHE A 54 2.13 -12.45 -1.78
N GLY A 55 1.16 -12.54 -2.68
CA GLY A 55 1.33 -12.10 -4.07
C GLY A 55 1.62 -10.60 -4.20
N LEU A 56 1.11 -9.77 -3.28
CA LEU A 56 1.40 -8.33 -3.24
C LEU A 56 2.79 -8.05 -2.64
N VAL A 57 3.28 -8.84 -1.68
CA VAL A 57 4.66 -8.71 -1.18
C VAL A 57 5.66 -8.96 -2.31
N ILE A 58 5.54 -10.12 -2.98
CA ILE A 58 6.48 -10.54 -4.03
C ILE A 58 6.29 -9.75 -5.32
N GLY A 59 5.04 -9.43 -5.68
CA GLY A 59 4.71 -8.81 -6.95
C GLY A 59 4.73 -7.29 -6.97
N PHE A 60 4.64 -6.65 -5.80
CA PHE A 60 4.51 -5.20 -5.69
C PHE A 60 5.49 -4.62 -4.67
N GLY A 61 5.48 -5.09 -3.43
CA GLY A 61 6.38 -4.62 -2.37
C GLY A 61 7.85 -4.68 -2.76
N ILE A 62 8.37 -5.91 -2.89
CA ILE A 62 9.79 -6.19 -3.12
C ILE A 62 10.29 -5.55 -4.42
N PRO A 63 9.61 -5.68 -5.58
CA PRO A 63 10.07 -5.07 -6.82
C PRO A 63 10.31 -3.56 -6.70
N PHE A 64 9.37 -2.80 -6.14
CA PHE A 64 9.56 -1.35 -5.94
C PHE A 64 10.66 -1.03 -4.92
N SER A 65 10.87 -1.90 -3.94
CA SER A 65 11.91 -1.73 -2.93
C SER A 65 13.30 -2.09 -3.44
N ILE A 66 13.43 -2.92 -4.49
CA ILE A 66 14.70 -3.20 -5.15
C ILE A 66 15.14 -2.00 -5.98
N MET A 67 14.20 -1.36 -6.68
CA MET A 67 14.47 -0.25 -7.60
C MET A 67 14.79 1.08 -6.91
N SER A 68 14.69 1.14 -5.58
CA SER A 68 14.86 2.37 -4.82
C SER A 68 15.67 2.12 -3.56
N PRO A 69 16.44 3.11 -3.08
CA PRO A 69 17.06 3.04 -1.76
C PRO A 69 16.04 3.09 -0.60
N ILE A 70 14.75 3.32 -0.90
CA ILE A 70 13.66 3.41 0.06
C ILE A 70 12.77 2.16 -0.07
N ILE A 71 12.42 1.54 1.07
CA ILE A 71 11.57 0.35 1.09
C ILE A 71 10.10 0.76 0.94
N LEU A 72 9.37 0.13 0.02
CA LEU A 72 7.93 0.29 -0.06
C LEU A 72 7.28 -0.39 1.15
N ILE A 73 6.37 0.29 1.86
CA ILE A 73 5.75 -0.27 3.08
C ILE A 73 5.07 -1.63 2.85
N HIS A 74 4.61 -1.90 1.62
CA HIS A 74 3.99 -3.16 1.21
C HIS A 74 4.92 -4.36 1.41
N SER A 75 6.24 -4.18 1.29
CA SER A 75 7.22 -5.25 1.55
C SER A 75 7.25 -5.67 3.01
N ILE A 76 7.00 -4.72 3.91
CA ILE A 76 7.10 -4.94 5.35
C ILE A 76 5.72 -5.27 5.91
N PHE A 77 4.77 -4.36 5.76
CA PHE A 77 3.50 -4.46 6.46
C PHE A 77 2.64 -5.64 6.00
N LEU A 78 2.60 -5.96 4.71
CA LEU A 78 1.89 -7.16 4.24
C LEU A 78 2.53 -8.46 4.76
N GLY A 79 3.86 -8.49 4.86
CA GLY A 79 4.57 -9.62 5.46
C GLY A 79 4.32 -9.73 6.96
N THR A 80 4.33 -8.61 7.69
CA THR A 80 4.02 -8.59 9.12
C THR A 80 2.55 -8.90 9.41
N ASP A 81 1.64 -8.60 8.49
CA ASP A 81 0.23 -9.01 8.59
C ASP A 81 0.11 -10.55 8.56
N ILE A 82 0.82 -11.20 7.64
CA ILE A 82 0.91 -12.67 7.55
C ILE A 82 1.51 -13.24 8.83
N ILE A 83 2.66 -12.72 9.24
CA ILE A 83 3.37 -13.20 10.44
C ILE A 83 2.49 -13.03 11.68
N GLY A 84 1.89 -11.86 11.86
CA GLY A 84 1.05 -11.55 13.02
C GLY A 84 -0.15 -12.49 13.13
N THR A 85 -0.83 -12.76 12.02
CA THR A 85 -1.99 -13.67 11.99
C THR A 85 -1.63 -15.14 12.18
N PHE A 86 -0.42 -15.56 11.80
CA PHE A 86 0.05 -16.94 11.93
C PHE A 86 0.29 -17.37 13.38
N PHE A 87 0.80 -16.48 14.23
CA PHE A 87 1.08 -16.80 15.62
C PHE A 87 -0.20 -16.88 16.47
N PRO A 88 -0.21 -17.73 17.52
CA PRO A 88 -1.36 -17.87 18.39
C PRO A 88 -1.72 -16.54 19.05
N GLY A 89 -2.97 -16.43 19.49
CA GLY A 89 -3.42 -15.24 20.18
C GLY A 89 -4.93 -15.12 20.16
N LYS A 90 -5.54 -15.37 21.30
CA LYS A 90 -7.00 -15.36 21.44
C LYS A 90 -7.53 -13.93 21.37
N PRO A 91 -8.74 -13.69 20.83
CA PRO A 91 -9.36 -12.36 20.76
C PRO A 91 -9.94 -11.94 22.14
N ILE A 92 -9.12 -12.00 23.19
CA ILE A 92 -9.52 -11.69 24.58
C ILE A 92 -9.00 -10.29 24.95
N LYS A 93 -9.84 -9.50 25.64
CA LYS A 93 -9.50 -8.14 26.09
C LYS A 93 -8.27 -8.11 27.02
N GLU A 94 -8.15 -9.10 27.90
CA GLU A 94 -7.03 -9.26 28.83
C GLU A 94 -6.00 -10.29 28.35
N TRP A 95 -5.60 -10.20 27.07
CA TRP A 95 -4.65 -11.12 26.45
C TRP A 95 -3.32 -11.28 27.22
N TYR A 96 -2.93 -10.28 28.01
CA TYR A 96 -1.72 -10.29 28.83
C TYR A 96 -1.78 -11.29 30.01
N LYS A 97 -2.97 -11.78 30.37
CA LYS A 97 -3.15 -12.82 31.41
C LYS A 97 -3.07 -14.24 30.85
N ASP A 98 -3.22 -14.41 29.54
CA ASP A 98 -3.19 -15.71 28.87
C ASP A 98 -1.78 -16.01 28.36
N LYS A 99 -1.15 -17.06 28.89
CA LYS A 99 0.22 -17.44 28.53
C LYS A 99 0.40 -17.67 27.03
N GLU A 100 -0.57 -18.33 26.41
CA GLU A 100 -0.56 -18.64 24.97
C GLU A 100 -0.55 -17.36 24.11
N SER A 101 -1.40 -16.38 24.46
CA SER A 101 -1.45 -15.09 23.79
C SER A 101 -0.20 -14.25 24.02
N VAL A 102 0.40 -14.29 25.22
CA VAL A 102 1.67 -13.59 25.49
C VAL A 102 2.81 -14.19 24.66
N ILE A 103 2.91 -15.52 24.59
CA ILE A 103 3.89 -16.21 23.75
C ILE A 103 3.67 -15.85 22.29
N GLY A 104 2.42 -15.93 21.82
CA GLY A 104 2.07 -15.62 20.43
C GLY A 104 2.39 -14.19 20.01
N VAL A 105 2.09 -13.20 20.86
CA VAL A 105 2.43 -11.79 20.63
C VAL A 105 3.95 -11.59 20.61
N SER A 106 4.67 -12.22 21.54
CA SER A 106 6.13 -12.10 21.63
C SER A 106 6.82 -12.69 20.40
N LEU A 107 6.38 -13.88 19.97
CA LEU A 107 6.90 -14.53 18.76
C LEU A 107 6.52 -13.76 17.50
N ALA A 108 5.29 -13.24 17.40
CA ALA A 108 4.89 -12.38 16.29
C ALA A 108 5.78 -11.15 16.19
N GLY A 109 6.05 -10.47 17.31
CA GLY A 109 6.96 -9.34 17.36
C GLY A 109 8.38 -9.70 16.96
N LEU A 110 8.94 -10.76 17.54
CA LEU A 110 10.32 -11.18 17.25
C LEU A 110 10.47 -11.56 15.77
N VAL A 111 9.60 -12.41 15.24
CA VAL A 111 9.66 -12.87 13.84
C VAL A 111 9.33 -11.74 12.88
N GLY A 112 8.38 -10.86 13.21
CA GLY A 112 8.07 -9.67 12.41
C GLY A 112 9.24 -8.68 12.33
N GLY A 113 9.96 -8.49 13.44
CA GLY A 113 11.17 -7.69 13.50
C GLY A 113 12.32 -8.31 12.69
N ILE A 114 12.57 -9.62 12.87
CA ILE A 114 13.58 -10.36 12.10
C ILE A 114 13.25 -10.30 10.60
N TYR A 115 12.00 -10.53 10.21
CA TYR A 115 11.56 -10.45 8.83
C TYR A 115 11.87 -9.08 8.22
N SER A 116 11.55 -8.00 8.92
CA SER A 116 11.78 -6.64 8.43
C SER A 116 13.27 -6.30 8.33
N LEU A 117 14.08 -6.85 9.24
CA LEU A 117 15.54 -6.78 9.18
C LEU A 117 16.10 -7.57 7.97
N LEU A 118 15.58 -8.77 7.73
CA LEU A 118 15.95 -9.61 6.59
C LEU A 118 15.56 -8.96 5.26
N ILE A 119 14.43 -8.25 5.18
CA ILE A 119 14.06 -7.48 3.99
C ILE A 119 15.07 -6.36 3.76
N LEU A 120 15.44 -5.58 4.78
CA LEU A 120 16.43 -4.52 4.64
C LEU A 120 17.80 -5.05 4.20
N ILE A 121 18.30 -6.11 4.85
CA ILE A 121 19.60 -6.72 4.53
C ILE A 121 19.55 -7.42 3.18
N GLY A 122 18.49 -8.17 2.91
CA GLY A 122 18.28 -8.93 1.69
C GLY A 122 18.17 -8.04 0.46
N LEU A 123 17.42 -6.92 0.55
CA LEU A 123 17.37 -5.93 -0.52
C LEU A 123 18.74 -5.30 -0.77
N ALA A 124 19.46 -4.89 0.29
CA ALA A 124 20.79 -4.32 0.14
C ALA A 124 21.79 -5.33 -0.48
N GLY A 125 21.74 -6.58 -0.03
CA GLY A 125 22.55 -7.68 -0.56
C GLY A 125 22.23 -7.98 -2.03
N PHE A 126 20.94 -8.06 -2.37
CA PHE A 126 20.47 -8.25 -3.73
C PHE A 126 20.94 -7.12 -4.65
N VAL A 127 20.80 -5.86 -4.22
CA VAL A 127 21.27 -4.69 -4.98
C VAL A 127 22.78 -4.76 -5.22
N LYS A 128 23.55 -5.15 -4.20
CA LYS A 128 25.00 -5.31 -4.33
C LYS A 128 25.36 -6.42 -5.33
N LEU A 129 24.66 -7.55 -5.28
CA LEU A 129 24.88 -8.69 -6.17
C LEU A 129 24.56 -8.35 -7.62
N ILE A 130 23.42 -7.71 -7.89
CA ILE A 130 23.05 -7.32 -9.25
C ILE A 130 24.00 -6.26 -9.81
N LYS A 131 24.55 -5.36 -8.98
CA LYS A 131 25.60 -4.41 -9.42
C LYS A 131 26.93 -5.06 -9.78
N MET A 132 27.20 -6.29 -9.31
CA MET A 132 28.39 -7.05 -9.69
C MET A 132 28.22 -7.81 -11.01
N LEU A 133 27.00 -7.87 -11.54
CA LEU A 133 26.72 -8.58 -12.78
C LEU A 133 27.21 -7.77 -14.01
N PRO A 134 27.66 -8.46 -15.09
CA PRO A 134 28.22 -7.81 -16.27
C PRO A 134 27.22 -6.94 -17.05
N VAL A 135 25.93 -7.31 -17.05
CA VAL A 135 24.84 -6.54 -17.67
C VAL A 135 24.12 -5.73 -16.60
N ASN A 136 24.08 -4.41 -16.79
CA ASN A 136 23.37 -3.50 -15.90
C ASN A 136 21.85 -3.64 -16.08
N VAL A 137 21.25 -4.47 -15.21
CA VAL A 137 19.79 -4.68 -15.13
C VAL A 137 19.12 -3.54 -14.36
N PHE A 138 19.85 -2.85 -13.48
CA PHE A 138 19.29 -1.86 -12.55
C PHE A 138 18.74 -0.63 -13.25
N ASP A 139 19.51 -0.05 -14.16
CA ASP A 139 19.11 1.17 -14.85
C ASP A 139 17.88 0.93 -15.75
N ALA A 140 17.79 -0.29 -16.31
CA ALA A 140 16.65 -0.71 -17.08
C ALA A 140 15.41 -0.96 -16.21
N LEU A 141 15.56 -1.64 -15.06
CA LEU A 141 14.46 -1.87 -14.10
C LEU A 141 13.89 -0.56 -13.55
N GLY A 142 14.70 0.50 -13.41
CA GLY A 142 14.21 1.83 -13.03
C GLY A 142 13.10 2.38 -13.94
N SER A 143 13.03 1.92 -15.20
CA SER A 143 11.99 2.33 -16.16
C SER A 143 10.62 1.67 -15.92
N LEU A 144 10.54 0.66 -15.03
CA LEU A 144 9.29 -0.03 -14.69
C LEU A 144 8.30 0.90 -13.98
N GLY A 145 8.82 1.85 -13.20
CA GLY A 145 8.02 2.82 -12.46
C GLY A 145 7.42 3.94 -13.32
N ASP A 146 7.95 4.19 -14.53
CA ASP A 146 7.56 5.36 -15.33
C ASP A 146 6.08 5.32 -15.74
N PRO A 147 5.55 4.23 -16.34
CA PRO A 147 4.13 4.16 -16.68
C PRO A 147 3.23 4.21 -15.44
N VAL A 148 3.72 3.77 -14.29
CA VAL A 148 2.97 3.79 -13.02
C VAL A 148 2.78 5.21 -12.51
N ILE A 149 3.75 6.11 -12.70
CA ILE A 149 3.62 7.52 -12.33
C ILE A 149 2.52 8.18 -13.15
N PHE A 150 2.57 8.02 -14.49
CA PHE A 150 1.63 8.67 -15.39
C PHE A 150 0.23 8.09 -15.34
N ALA A 151 0.11 6.75 -15.33
CA ALA A 151 -1.18 6.10 -15.34
C ALA A 151 -1.96 6.37 -14.05
N PHE A 152 -1.28 6.51 -12.90
CA PHE A 152 -1.95 6.58 -11.60
C PHE A 152 -2.90 7.77 -11.47
N ALA A 153 -2.59 8.91 -12.10
CA ALA A 153 -3.49 10.07 -12.12
C ALA A 153 -4.88 9.75 -12.73
N ALA A 154 -4.99 8.71 -13.55
CA ALA A 154 -6.25 8.31 -14.19
C ALA A 154 -7.16 7.44 -13.31
N PHE A 155 -6.68 6.89 -12.18
CA PHE A 155 -7.51 5.97 -11.39
C PHE A 155 -8.81 6.61 -10.89
N PRO A 156 -8.88 7.90 -10.48
CA PRO A 156 -10.14 8.48 -10.03
C PRO A 156 -11.19 8.51 -11.15
N ALA A 157 -10.78 8.79 -12.39
CA ALA A 157 -11.68 8.72 -13.54
C ALA A 157 -12.16 7.29 -13.83
N LEU A 158 -11.30 6.29 -13.67
CA LEU A 158 -11.69 4.87 -13.78
C LEU A 158 -12.67 4.48 -12.66
N ALA A 159 -12.46 4.96 -11.44
CA ALA A 159 -13.40 4.75 -10.34
C ALA A 159 -14.77 5.39 -10.65
N VAL A 160 -14.79 6.60 -11.19
CA VAL A 160 -16.02 7.23 -11.70
C VAL A 160 -16.65 6.38 -12.81
N ALA A 161 -15.85 5.83 -13.72
CA ALA A 161 -16.35 5.00 -14.83
C ALA A 161 -17.02 3.71 -14.33
N PHE A 162 -16.44 3.07 -13.31
CA PHE A 162 -16.98 1.83 -12.74
C PHE A 162 -18.24 2.05 -11.91
N GLU A 163 -18.33 3.15 -11.17
CA GLU A 163 -19.50 3.44 -10.32
C GLU A 163 -20.62 4.17 -11.08
N TYR A 164 -20.27 5.18 -11.88
CA TYR A 164 -21.22 6.12 -12.50
C TYR A 164 -21.31 5.97 -14.03
N GLY A 165 -20.69 4.94 -14.59
CA GLY A 165 -20.76 4.60 -16.01
C GLY A 165 -19.73 5.31 -16.90
N PHE A 166 -19.53 4.74 -18.09
CA PHE A 166 -18.47 5.10 -19.02
C PHE A 166 -18.43 6.59 -19.39
N LYS A 167 -19.59 7.21 -19.66
CA LYS A 167 -19.67 8.62 -20.07
C LYS A 167 -19.11 9.57 -19.00
N ASN A 168 -19.46 9.33 -17.73
CA ASN A 168 -18.97 10.13 -16.60
C ASN A 168 -17.47 9.88 -16.36
N GLY A 169 -17.02 8.64 -16.54
CA GLY A 169 -15.61 8.29 -16.52
C GLY A 169 -14.80 9.02 -17.59
N LEU A 170 -15.31 9.08 -18.82
CA LEU A 170 -14.65 9.74 -19.94
C LEU A 170 -14.52 11.26 -19.71
N ILE A 171 -15.59 11.90 -19.22
CA ILE A 171 -15.57 13.32 -18.86
C ILE A 171 -14.54 13.57 -17.74
N SER A 172 -14.53 12.72 -16.72
CA SER A 172 -13.58 12.84 -15.61
C SER A 172 -12.14 12.67 -16.09
N PHE A 173 -11.89 11.71 -16.99
CA PHE A 173 -10.58 11.49 -17.59
C PHE A 173 -10.11 12.71 -18.39
N ALA A 174 -11.01 13.32 -19.18
CA ALA A 174 -10.70 14.55 -19.93
C ALA A 174 -10.36 15.72 -18.99
N ILE A 175 -11.13 15.92 -17.91
CA ILE A 175 -10.87 16.97 -16.90
C ILE A 175 -9.48 16.77 -16.26
N ILE A 176 -9.17 15.54 -15.85
CA ILE A 176 -7.86 15.21 -15.25
C ILE A 176 -6.74 15.46 -16.27
N GLY A 177 -6.90 15.02 -17.51
CA GLY A 177 -5.91 15.21 -18.57
C GLY A 177 -5.65 16.68 -18.86
N VAL A 178 -6.69 17.49 -19.02
CA VAL A 178 -6.56 18.95 -19.24
C VAL A 178 -5.89 19.62 -18.03
N ALA A 179 -6.31 19.28 -16.80
CA ALA A 179 -5.71 19.83 -15.60
C ALA A 179 -4.21 19.47 -15.51
N ARG A 180 -3.85 18.23 -15.84
CA ARG A 180 -2.46 17.78 -15.90
C ARG A 180 -1.63 18.62 -16.86
N GLU A 181 -2.07 18.77 -18.11
CA GLU A 181 -1.31 19.50 -19.14
C GLU A 181 -1.19 20.99 -18.84
N VAL A 182 -2.26 21.60 -18.31
CA VAL A 182 -2.22 23.00 -17.87
C VAL A 182 -1.20 23.17 -16.75
N VAL A 183 -1.23 22.32 -15.72
CA VAL A 183 -0.28 22.39 -14.61
C VAL A 183 1.13 22.07 -15.09
N ALA A 184 1.31 21.09 -15.97
CA ALA A 184 2.62 20.72 -16.52
C ALA A 184 3.32 21.89 -17.22
N ARG A 185 2.56 22.84 -17.78
CA ARG A 185 3.11 24.04 -18.42
C ARG A 185 3.73 25.03 -17.44
N PHE A 186 3.21 25.12 -16.21
CA PHE A 186 3.66 26.08 -15.20
C PHE A 186 4.52 25.44 -14.11
N TYR A 187 4.16 24.21 -13.72
CA TYR A 187 4.79 23.43 -12.65
C TYR A 187 4.96 21.96 -13.07
N PRO A 188 5.89 21.67 -14.01
CA PRO A 188 6.07 20.33 -14.59
C PRO A 188 6.20 19.21 -13.55
N SER A 189 6.93 19.48 -12.47
CA SER A 189 7.23 18.47 -11.44
C SER A 189 6.02 18.08 -10.58
N SER A 190 5.05 18.98 -10.42
CA SER A 190 3.85 18.75 -9.60
C SER A 190 2.62 18.30 -10.39
N ALA A 191 2.72 18.22 -11.71
CA ALA A 191 1.59 18.00 -12.61
C ALA A 191 0.80 16.74 -12.27
N ASP A 192 1.48 15.61 -12.07
CA ASP A 192 0.82 14.33 -11.78
C ASP A 192 0.16 14.31 -10.40
N GLY A 193 0.78 14.95 -9.40
CA GLY A 193 0.22 15.06 -8.05
C GLY A 193 -1.04 15.92 -7.99
N ILE A 194 -1.06 17.02 -8.76
CA ILE A 194 -2.23 17.90 -8.88
C ILE A 194 -3.33 17.25 -9.72
N ALA A 195 -2.99 16.58 -10.83
CA ALA A 195 -3.98 15.87 -11.62
C ALA A 195 -4.67 14.77 -10.80
N LEU A 196 -3.92 14.06 -9.96
CA LEU A 196 -4.48 13.11 -9.02
C LEU A 196 -5.47 13.78 -8.04
N LEU A 197 -5.12 14.94 -7.49
CA LEU A 197 -5.99 15.71 -6.59
C LEU A 197 -7.29 16.15 -7.30
N VAL A 198 -7.17 16.69 -8.52
CA VAL A 198 -8.31 17.09 -9.35
C VAL A 198 -9.21 15.88 -9.61
N GLY A 199 -8.64 14.74 -9.98
CA GLY A 199 -9.38 13.50 -10.18
C GLY A 199 -10.15 13.07 -8.93
N LEU A 200 -9.53 13.17 -7.76
CA LEU A 200 -10.19 12.87 -6.50
C LEU A 200 -11.36 13.83 -6.21
N ILE A 201 -11.19 15.13 -6.45
CA ILE A 201 -12.26 16.11 -6.28
C ILE A 201 -13.44 15.77 -7.20
N VAL A 202 -13.17 15.44 -8.47
CA VAL A 202 -14.21 15.03 -9.42
C VAL A 202 -14.94 13.78 -8.92
N LEU A 203 -14.20 12.76 -8.48
CA LEU A 203 -14.78 11.54 -7.90
C LEU A 203 -15.68 11.84 -6.70
N LEU A 204 -15.23 12.71 -5.78
CA LEU A 204 -16.01 13.11 -4.61
C LEU A 204 -17.26 13.90 -5.00
N ILE A 205 -17.19 14.78 -5.99
CA ILE A 205 -18.36 15.52 -6.49
C ILE A 205 -19.41 14.54 -7.03
N TYR A 206 -19.01 13.54 -7.82
CA TYR A 206 -19.94 12.51 -8.30
C TYR A 206 -20.52 11.69 -7.14
N ALA A 207 -19.68 11.29 -6.20
CA ALA A 207 -20.07 10.51 -5.03
C ALA A 207 -21.04 11.23 -4.08
N MET A 208 -20.88 12.53 -3.91
CA MET A 208 -21.78 13.35 -3.09
C MET A 208 -23.11 13.65 -3.78
N ARG A 209 -23.16 13.60 -5.12
CA ARG A 209 -24.40 13.80 -5.90
C ARG A 209 -25.31 12.58 -5.90
N THR A 210 -24.79 11.40 -5.58
CA THR A 210 -25.57 10.17 -5.48
C THR A 210 -26.43 10.17 -4.21
N LYS A 211 -27.70 10.53 -4.34
CA LYS A 211 -28.68 10.36 -3.26
C LYS A 211 -29.09 8.89 -3.20
N SER A 212 -28.78 8.21 -2.10
CA SER A 212 -29.30 6.87 -1.82
C SER A 212 -30.37 6.95 -0.72
N GLN A 213 -31.49 6.25 -0.91
CA GLN A 213 -32.46 5.97 0.14
C GLN A 213 -31.86 4.91 1.07
N SER A 214 -31.31 5.30 2.21
CA SER A 214 -31.16 4.39 3.35
C SER A 214 -31.44 5.12 4.65
N SER A 215 -32.47 4.66 5.36
CA SER A 215 -33.07 5.22 6.57
C SER A 215 -32.59 4.52 7.86
N VAL A 216 -31.54 3.69 7.78
CA VAL A 216 -31.00 2.98 8.94
C VAL A 216 -29.76 3.72 9.42
N SER A 217 -29.78 4.21 10.67
CA SER A 217 -28.60 4.87 11.24
C SER A 217 -27.49 3.84 11.45
N THR A 218 -26.49 3.83 10.58
CA THR A 218 -25.35 2.91 10.64
C THR A 218 -24.45 3.14 11.87
N MET A 219 -24.69 4.24 12.59
CA MET A 219 -23.95 4.64 13.79
C MET A 219 -24.05 3.63 14.94
N SER A 220 -25.21 2.98 15.14
CA SER A 220 -25.38 1.96 16.17
C SER A 220 -24.65 0.65 15.83
N LEU A 221 -24.49 0.33 14.54
CA LEU A 221 -23.80 -0.87 14.05
C LEU A 221 -22.27 -0.79 14.18
N PHE A 222 -21.69 0.43 14.15
CA PHE A 222 -20.23 0.61 14.21
C PHE A 222 -19.71 1.09 15.56
N GLY A 223 -20.59 1.42 16.53
CA GLY A 223 -20.18 1.98 17.82
C GLY A 223 -19.14 1.13 18.56
N GLU A 224 -19.37 -0.17 18.67
CA GLU A 224 -18.44 -1.09 19.35
C GLU A 224 -17.10 -1.24 18.59
N ARG A 225 -17.17 -1.33 17.25
CA ARG A 225 -16.00 -1.44 16.37
C ARG A 225 -15.10 -0.22 16.47
N VAL A 226 -15.69 0.98 16.48
CA VAL A 226 -14.97 2.23 16.67
C VAL A 226 -14.39 2.34 18.08
N GLN A 227 -15.14 1.92 19.11
CA GLN A 227 -14.66 1.96 20.48
C GLN A 227 -13.43 1.05 20.66
N ASN A 228 -13.38 -0.09 19.97
CA ASN A 228 -12.22 -0.97 19.95
C ASN A 228 -10.95 -0.26 19.40
N ILE A 229 -11.09 0.47 18.29
CA ILE A 229 -10.00 1.26 17.71
C ILE A 229 -9.58 2.38 18.68
N LYS A 230 -10.53 3.10 19.26
CA LYS A 230 -10.25 4.19 20.22
C LYS A 230 -9.49 3.72 21.46
N ARG A 231 -9.84 2.56 22.02
CA ARG A 231 -9.11 1.97 23.16
C ARG A 231 -7.68 1.61 22.81
N SER A 232 -7.41 1.35 21.53
CA SER A 232 -6.10 0.94 21.04
C SER A 232 -5.24 2.10 20.52
N LEU A 233 -5.69 3.36 20.69
CA LEU A 233 -5.00 4.56 20.21
C LEU A 233 -3.53 4.66 20.67
N PRO A 234 -3.15 4.34 21.92
CA PRO A 234 -1.74 4.39 22.30
C PRO A 234 -0.88 3.43 21.48
N TYR A 235 -1.39 2.23 21.19
CA TYR A 235 -0.67 1.24 20.39
C TYR A 235 -0.55 1.66 18.92
N ILE A 236 -1.60 2.27 18.37
CA ILE A 236 -1.61 2.86 17.03
C ILE A 236 -0.62 4.05 16.97
N GLY A 237 -0.58 4.90 18.01
CA GLY A 237 0.33 6.03 18.11
C GLY A 237 1.81 5.62 18.06
N ILE A 238 2.18 4.52 18.74
CA ILE A 238 3.54 3.97 18.66
C ILE A 238 3.90 3.59 17.21
N MET A 239 2.96 2.99 16.47
CA MET A 239 3.16 2.66 15.06
C MET A 239 3.38 3.91 14.21
N GLY A 240 2.57 4.95 14.44
CA GLY A 240 2.74 6.25 13.78
C GLY A 240 4.09 6.89 14.06
N ALA A 241 4.58 6.82 15.30
CA ALA A 241 5.92 7.30 15.65
C ALA A 241 7.01 6.56 14.88
N LEU A 242 7.00 5.22 14.92
CA LEU A 242 7.98 4.38 14.23
C LEU A 242 7.96 4.62 12.72
N TYR A 243 6.77 4.69 12.13
CA TYR A 243 6.60 4.92 10.70
C TYR A 243 7.01 6.34 10.28
N GLY A 244 6.60 7.37 11.04
CA GLY A 244 6.98 8.76 10.78
C GLY A 244 8.50 8.95 10.79
N VAL A 245 9.19 8.34 11.76
CA VAL A 245 10.66 8.32 11.79
C VAL A 245 11.24 7.59 10.59
N ALA A 246 10.68 6.44 10.21
CA ALA A 246 11.14 5.66 9.06
C ALA A 246 11.02 6.46 7.76
N VAL A 247 9.96 7.25 7.59
CA VAL A 247 9.78 8.14 6.44
C VAL A 247 10.79 9.29 6.47
N LYS A 248 10.98 9.95 7.62
CA LYS A 248 11.91 11.08 7.76
C LYS A 248 13.35 10.73 7.37
N ILE A 249 13.80 9.53 7.72
CA ILE A 249 15.17 9.07 7.41
C ILE A 249 15.28 8.42 6.02
N GLY A 250 14.20 8.42 5.23
CA GLY A 250 14.14 7.81 3.90
C GLY A 250 14.29 6.29 3.91
N LEU A 251 13.81 5.62 4.97
CA LEU A 251 13.86 4.17 5.08
C LEU A 251 12.63 3.51 4.47
N MET A 252 11.45 4.12 4.65
CA MET A 252 10.18 3.58 4.17
C MET A 252 9.34 4.66 3.47
N MET A 253 8.49 4.23 2.53
CA MET A 253 7.51 5.10 1.89
C MET A 253 6.22 4.35 1.53
N GLU A 254 5.10 5.07 1.56
CA GLU A 254 3.76 4.49 1.46
C GLU A 254 3.38 3.94 0.08
N GLY A 255 3.85 4.56 -1.00
CA GLY A 255 3.35 4.32 -2.34
C GLY A 255 4.46 4.41 -3.38
N PRO A 256 4.31 3.74 -4.54
CA PRO A 256 5.32 3.76 -5.60
C PRO A 256 5.70 5.17 -6.08
N GLN A 257 4.70 6.05 -6.25
CA GLN A 257 4.93 7.39 -6.79
C GLN A 257 5.69 8.27 -5.79
N SER A 258 5.26 8.28 -4.53
CA SER A 258 5.95 9.02 -3.46
C SER A 258 7.33 8.43 -3.19
N LEU A 259 7.50 7.11 -3.32
CA LEU A 259 8.79 6.42 -3.20
C LEU A 259 9.76 6.85 -4.31
N ILE A 260 9.31 6.87 -5.56
CA ILE A 260 10.15 7.30 -6.69
C ILE A 260 10.49 8.78 -6.56
N ALA A 261 9.51 9.65 -6.28
CA ALA A 261 9.75 11.08 -6.08
C ALA A 261 10.75 11.34 -4.94
N ALA A 262 10.56 10.69 -3.79
CA ALA A 262 11.47 10.81 -2.65
C ALA A 262 12.88 10.27 -2.96
N SER A 263 12.98 9.16 -3.70
CA SER A 263 14.28 8.60 -4.11
C SER A 263 15.07 9.53 -5.05
N LYS A 264 14.37 10.32 -5.86
CA LYS A 264 14.95 11.35 -6.75
C LYS A 264 15.24 12.68 -6.04
N GLY A 265 14.96 12.78 -4.74
CA GLY A 265 15.15 14.01 -3.95
C GLY A 265 14.07 15.07 -4.17
N LEU A 266 13.00 14.75 -4.90
CA LEU A 266 11.89 15.66 -5.22
C LEU A 266 10.92 15.74 -4.03
N LYS A 267 11.32 16.45 -2.96
CA LYS A 267 10.56 16.49 -1.71
C LYS A 267 9.17 17.12 -1.86
N ALA A 268 9.05 18.23 -2.60
CA ALA A 268 7.77 18.91 -2.79
C ALA A 268 6.75 18.00 -3.49
N ASP A 269 7.19 17.29 -4.53
CA ASP A 269 6.35 16.36 -5.28
C ASP A 269 5.97 15.15 -4.41
N ALA A 270 6.92 14.59 -3.67
CA ALA A 270 6.65 13.50 -2.73
C ALA A 270 5.59 13.91 -1.68
N ILE A 271 5.68 15.12 -1.12
CA ILE A 271 4.68 15.64 -0.18
C ILE A 271 3.32 15.76 -0.85
N GLY A 272 3.24 16.40 -2.03
CA GLY A 272 1.99 16.57 -2.77
C GLY A 272 1.33 15.22 -3.10
N ILE A 273 2.12 14.25 -3.56
CA ILE A 273 1.66 12.88 -3.83
C ILE A 273 1.12 12.23 -2.55
N THR A 274 1.84 12.33 -1.42
CA THR A 274 1.39 11.70 -0.17
C THR A 274 0.07 12.29 0.34
N ILE A 275 -0.14 13.60 0.19
CA ILE A 275 -1.40 14.27 0.58
C ILE A 275 -2.54 13.80 -0.33
N SER A 276 -2.36 13.87 -1.65
CA SER A 276 -3.38 13.45 -2.63
C SER A 276 -3.74 11.98 -2.45
N ARG A 277 -2.75 11.13 -2.16
CA ARG A 277 -2.95 9.71 -1.87
C ARG A 277 -3.70 9.53 -0.55
N ALA A 278 -3.25 10.15 0.54
CA ALA A 278 -3.92 10.04 1.83
C ALA A 278 -5.42 10.37 1.72
N LEU A 279 -5.76 11.48 1.07
CA LEU A 279 -7.16 11.88 0.83
C LEU A 279 -7.94 10.83 0.01
N SER A 280 -7.31 10.26 -1.02
CA SER A 280 -7.94 9.26 -1.90
C SER A 280 -8.24 7.94 -1.20
N PHE A 281 -7.44 7.59 -0.20
CA PHE A 281 -7.58 6.33 0.53
C PHE A 281 -8.44 6.45 1.79
N ILE A 282 -8.83 7.66 2.22
CA ILE A 282 -9.75 7.84 3.37
C ILE A 282 -11.03 7.02 3.21
N PRO A 283 -11.77 7.04 2.07
CA PRO A 283 -12.97 6.25 1.93
C PRO A 283 -12.70 4.76 2.11
N LEU A 284 -11.71 4.20 1.41
CA LEU A 284 -11.41 2.77 1.43
C LEU A 284 -10.86 2.29 2.79
N LYS A 285 -9.87 2.99 3.34
CA LYS A 285 -9.27 2.64 4.64
C LYS A 285 -10.26 2.90 5.78
N GLY A 286 -11.05 3.97 5.69
CA GLY A 286 -12.08 4.32 6.67
C GLY A 286 -13.21 3.31 6.72
N THR A 287 -13.82 2.95 5.59
CA THR A 287 -14.94 1.99 5.55
C THR A 287 -14.50 0.61 6.02
N THR A 288 -13.34 0.12 5.57
CA THR A 288 -12.80 -1.17 6.01
C THR A 288 -12.43 -1.18 7.49
N ALA A 289 -11.90 -0.08 8.04
CA ALA A 289 -11.63 0.05 9.47
C ALA A 289 -12.91 0.09 10.32
N LEU A 290 -13.93 0.83 9.86
CA LEU A 290 -15.25 0.89 10.51
C LEU A 290 -15.95 -0.49 10.48
N ALA A 291 -15.92 -1.16 9.33
CA ALA A 291 -16.49 -2.47 9.16
C ALA A 291 -15.75 -3.56 9.95
N SER A 292 -14.46 -3.42 10.21
CA SER A 292 -13.70 -4.46 10.93
C SER A 292 -13.48 -4.17 12.41
N GLY A 293 -13.53 -2.90 12.83
CA GLY A 293 -12.99 -2.47 14.12
C GLY A 293 -11.48 -2.72 14.24
N THR A 294 -10.78 -2.84 13.11
CA THR A 294 -9.32 -3.03 13.00
C THR A 294 -8.79 -1.86 12.19
N PHE A 295 -7.88 -1.09 12.77
CA PHE A 295 -7.34 0.09 12.08
C PHE A 295 -6.32 -0.30 11.01
N VAL A 296 -5.86 0.68 10.26
CA VAL A 296 -4.83 0.50 9.23
C VAL A 296 -3.46 0.83 9.81
N THR A 297 -2.45 0.00 9.54
CA THR A 297 -1.12 0.09 10.17
C THR A 297 -0.38 1.39 9.86
N ASP A 298 -0.51 1.92 8.64
CA ASP A 298 0.16 3.15 8.19
C ASP A 298 -0.71 4.42 8.33
N GLY A 299 -1.90 4.30 8.92
CA GLY A 299 -2.87 5.40 8.94
C GLY A 299 -3.57 5.60 7.59
N PHE A 300 -4.23 6.74 7.38
CA PHE A 300 -4.80 7.06 6.06
C PHE A 300 -3.71 7.40 5.04
N GLY A 301 -2.55 7.84 5.51
CA GLY A 301 -1.35 8.16 4.73
C GLY A 301 -0.69 9.46 5.20
N PHE A 302 -1.37 10.27 6.01
CA PHE A 302 -0.82 11.55 6.47
C PHE A 302 0.40 11.39 7.36
N VAL A 303 0.63 10.21 7.95
CA VAL A 303 1.87 9.91 8.69
C VAL A 303 3.11 10.04 7.79
N ALA A 304 3.03 9.65 6.51
CA ALA A 304 4.14 9.82 5.59
C ALA A 304 4.38 11.30 5.28
N THR A 305 3.30 12.06 5.06
CA THR A 305 3.37 13.52 4.88
C THR A 305 4.02 14.19 6.10
N ALA A 306 3.58 13.82 7.30
CA ALA A 306 4.14 14.32 8.55
C ALA A 306 5.63 13.98 8.68
N GLY A 307 6.02 12.74 8.35
CA GLY A 307 7.42 12.31 8.34
C GLY A 307 8.28 13.11 7.35
N LEU A 308 7.77 13.37 6.14
CA LEU A 308 8.46 14.18 5.12
C LEU A 308 8.63 15.66 5.51
N LEU A 309 7.59 16.24 6.12
CA LEU A 309 7.59 17.65 6.58
C LEU A 309 8.42 17.87 7.85
N SER A 310 8.64 16.81 8.63
CA SER A 310 9.31 16.93 9.92
C SER A 310 10.74 17.44 9.78
N PRO A 311 11.21 18.40 10.60
CA PRO A 311 12.58 18.92 10.52
C PRO A 311 13.60 17.92 11.07
N ASN A 312 13.28 17.16 12.13
CA ASN A 312 14.16 16.18 12.77
C ASN A 312 13.41 14.89 13.15
N ILE A 313 14.16 13.89 13.62
CA ILE A 313 13.65 12.55 13.96
C ILE A 313 12.65 12.59 15.13
N ILE A 314 12.92 13.41 16.15
CA ILE A 314 12.06 13.50 17.34
C ILE A 314 10.70 14.08 16.95
N ILE A 315 10.69 15.15 16.16
CA ILE A 315 9.47 15.76 15.65
C ILE A 315 8.74 14.79 14.71
N ALA A 316 9.45 14.01 13.90
CA ALA A 316 8.83 12.97 13.07
C ALA A 316 8.13 11.89 13.90
N ALA A 317 8.71 11.48 15.03
CA ALA A 317 8.07 10.52 15.94
C ALA A 317 6.80 11.12 16.56
N VAL A 318 6.88 12.35 17.08
CA VAL A 318 5.76 13.01 17.74
C VAL A 318 4.63 13.31 16.75
N LEU A 319 4.94 13.92 15.60
CA LEU A 319 3.94 14.21 14.57
C LEU A 319 3.36 12.93 14.00
N GLY A 320 4.17 11.89 13.76
CA GLY A 320 3.68 10.60 13.30
C GLY A 320 2.67 9.97 14.26
N ALA A 321 2.96 9.98 15.57
CA ALA A 321 2.04 9.50 16.60
C ALA A 321 0.76 10.32 16.67
N ILE A 322 0.86 11.64 16.71
CA ILE A 322 -0.30 12.54 16.81
C ILE A 322 -1.20 12.37 15.58
N VAL A 323 -0.62 12.38 14.37
CA VAL A 323 -1.37 12.30 13.12
C VAL A 323 -2.15 10.99 13.03
N ILE A 324 -1.51 9.84 13.28
CA ILE A 324 -2.22 8.56 13.20
C ILE A 324 -3.32 8.43 14.26
N MET A 325 -3.10 8.99 15.46
CA MET A 325 -4.11 9.01 16.52
C MET A 325 -5.30 9.90 16.16
N LEU A 326 -5.05 11.04 15.51
CA LEU A 326 -6.11 11.91 14.99
C LEU A 326 -6.88 11.23 13.84
N GLU A 327 -6.18 10.59 12.91
CA GLU A 327 -6.79 9.80 11.83
C GLU A 327 -7.71 8.72 12.42
N ALA A 328 -7.22 7.91 13.36
CA ALA A 328 -8.02 6.88 14.03
C ALA A 328 -9.21 7.47 14.82
N SER A 329 -9.03 8.62 15.47
CA SER A 329 -10.11 9.28 16.23
C SER A 329 -11.18 9.90 15.33
N SER A 330 -10.80 10.30 14.12
CA SER A 330 -11.68 10.91 13.12
C SER A 330 -12.63 9.92 12.43
N LEU A 331 -12.50 8.61 12.69
CA LEU A 331 -13.38 7.58 12.12
C LEU A 331 -14.88 7.85 12.35
N LEU A 332 -15.26 8.41 13.52
CA LEU A 332 -16.67 8.77 13.78
C LEU A 332 -17.16 9.92 12.90
N LEU A 333 -16.28 10.85 12.55
CA LEU A 333 -16.61 11.92 11.62
C LEU A 333 -16.89 11.33 10.24
N PHE A 334 -16.06 10.38 9.80
CA PHE A 334 -16.27 9.69 8.53
C PHE A 334 -17.55 8.86 8.49
N VAL A 335 -17.98 8.24 9.60
CA VAL A 335 -19.32 7.60 9.66
C VAL A 335 -20.43 8.60 9.32
N LYS A 336 -20.41 9.79 9.94
CA LYS A 336 -21.42 10.83 9.66
C LYS A 336 -21.40 11.26 8.19
N VAL A 337 -20.21 11.42 7.62
CA VAL A 337 -20.04 11.81 6.21
C VAL A 337 -20.52 10.69 5.28
N PHE A 338 -20.21 9.42 5.57
CA PHE A 338 -20.65 8.29 4.74
C PHE A 338 -22.16 8.04 4.86
N ASP A 339 -22.75 8.26 6.03
CA ASP A 339 -24.21 8.19 6.23
C ASP A 339 -24.91 9.32 5.44
N GLN A 340 -24.34 10.52 5.38
CA GLN A 340 -24.88 11.64 4.59
C GLN A 340 -24.66 11.48 3.08
N TYR A 341 -23.56 10.84 2.68
CA TYR A 341 -23.17 10.65 1.28
C TYR A 341 -22.80 9.20 0.99
N PRO A 342 -23.79 8.29 0.84
CA PRO A 342 -23.54 6.87 0.62
C PRO A 342 -22.73 6.57 -0.65
N GLY A 343 -22.80 7.44 -1.66
CA GLY A 343 -21.98 7.31 -2.87
C GLY A 343 -20.47 7.34 -2.60
N ILE A 344 -20.01 7.97 -1.52
CA ILE A 344 -18.58 7.97 -1.13
C ILE A 344 -18.15 6.56 -0.68
N ARG A 345 -19.04 5.82 -0.02
CA ARG A 345 -18.79 4.43 0.39
C ARG A 345 -18.68 3.52 -0.82
N ASN A 346 -19.60 3.63 -1.78
CA ASN A 346 -19.58 2.78 -2.97
C ASN A 346 -18.38 3.08 -3.88
N ALA A 347 -18.04 4.37 -4.04
CA ALA A 347 -16.85 4.80 -4.75
C ALA A 347 -15.58 4.16 -4.17
N ALA A 348 -15.52 3.92 -2.85
CA ALA A 348 -14.36 3.32 -2.19
C ALA A 348 -14.02 1.91 -2.71
N ASP A 349 -15.03 1.06 -2.92
CA ASP A 349 -14.82 -0.29 -3.46
C ASP A 349 -14.34 -0.25 -4.92
N ASN A 350 -14.86 0.69 -5.69
CA ASN A 350 -14.46 0.91 -7.08
C ASN A 350 -13.09 1.57 -7.23
N ILE A 351 -12.64 2.36 -6.25
CA ILE A 351 -11.25 2.86 -6.18
C ILE A 351 -10.28 1.68 -6.12
N ARG A 352 -10.54 0.66 -5.29
CA ARG A 352 -9.68 -0.54 -5.19
C ARG A 352 -9.56 -1.28 -6.52
N ASN A 353 -10.69 -1.47 -7.20
CA ASN A 353 -10.74 -2.12 -8.51
C ASN A 353 -9.98 -1.31 -9.58
N ALA A 354 -10.22 0.00 -9.63
CA ALA A 354 -9.52 0.93 -10.53
C ALA A 354 -8.01 0.91 -10.32
N MET A 355 -7.55 1.00 -9.08
CA MET A 355 -6.11 0.95 -8.78
C MET A 355 -5.49 -0.38 -9.16
N SER A 356 -6.15 -1.50 -8.86
CA SER A 356 -5.60 -2.84 -9.17
C SER A 356 -5.44 -3.04 -10.67
N LYS A 357 -6.48 -2.72 -11.47
CA LYS A 357 -6.44 -2.83 -12.95
C LYS A 357 -5.42 -1.87 -13.57
N LEU A 358 -5.36 -0.65 -13.07
CA LEU A 358 -4.42 0.36 -13.56
C LEU A 358 -2.98 -0.05 -13.28
N LEU A 359 -2.68 -0.50 -12.06
CA LEU A 359 -1.35 -0.98 -11.68
C LEU A 359 -0.98 -2.24 -12.46
N GLU A 360 -1.91 -3.17 -12.68
CA GLU A 360 -1.71 -4.36 -13.52
C GLU A 360 -1.19 -3.98 -14.91
N ILE A 361 -1.86 -3.06 -15.60
CA ILE A 361 -1.45 -2.63 -16.95
C ILE A 361 -0.16 -1.81 -16.89
N ALA A 362 -0.06 -0.82 -16.00
CA ALA A 362 1.08 0.09 -15.96
C ALA A 362 2.38 -0.64 -15.59
N ILE A 363 2.33 -1.56 -14.63
CA ILE A 363 3.49 -2.35 -14.23
C ILE A 363 3.86 -3.35 -15.32
N LEU A 364 2.89 -3.98 -16.00
CA LEU A 364 3.17 -4.87 -17.13
C LEU A 364 3.90 -4.14 -18.26
N VAL A 365 3.38 -2.99 -18.68
CA VAL A 365 3.98 -2.15 -19.74
C VAL A 365 5.36 -1.66 -19.31
N GLY A 366 5.50 -1.18 -18.07
CA GLY A 366 6.80 -0.75 -17.54
C GLY A 366 7.82 -1.89 -17.50
N SER A 367 7.37 -3.10 -17.16
CA SER A 367 8.23 -4.29 -17.14
C SER A 367 8.65 -4.72 -18.54
N MET A 368 7.75 -4.62 -19.52
CA MET A 368 8.08 -4.87 -20.94
C MET A 368 9.10 -3.86 -21.46
N MET A 369 8.95 -2.58 -21.12
CA MET A 369 9.91 -1.52 -21.48
C MET A 369 11.28 -1.76 -20.82
N ALA A 370 11.30 -2.09 -19.54
CA ALA A 370 12.51 -2.41 -18.80
C ALA A 370 13.21 -3.64 -19.39
N ALA A 371 12.48 -4.73 -19.62
CA ALA A 371 13.02 -5.95 -20.22
C ALA A 371 13.57 -5.70 -21.63
N ASN A 372 12.89 -4.89 -22.45
CA ASN A 372 13.36 -4.55 -23.78
C ASN A 372 14.64 -3.70 -23.77
N LYS A 373 14.86 -2.87 -22.73
CA LYS A 373 16.14 -2.17 -22.53
C LYS A 373 17.28 -3.12 -22.15
N ILE A 374 16.98 -4.21 -21.42
CA ILE A 374 17.98 -5.23 -21.03
C ILE A 374 18.37 -6.08 -22.24
N ALA A 375 17.37 -6.61 -22.95
CA ALA A 375 17.56 -7.47 -24.11
C ALA A 375 16.59 -7.03 -25.21
N PRO A 376 17.03 -6.22 -26.19
CA PRO A 376 16.17 -5.71 -27.25
C PRO A 376 15.43 -6.83 -27.99
N GLY A 377 14.11 -6.69 -28.13
CA GLY A 377 13.20 -7.67 -28.73
C GLY A 377 12.91 -8.87 -27.82
N LEU A 378 13.94 -9.59 -27.38
CA LEU A 378 13.80 -10.80 -26.57
C LEU A 378 13.18 -10.53 -25.20
N GLY A 379 13.56 -9.42 -24.56
CA GLY A 379 13.01 -9.06 -23.25
C GLY A 379 11.51 -8.78 -23.30
N PHE A 380 11.04 -8.09 -24.34
CA PHE A 380 9.61 -7.88 -24.56
C PHE A 380 8.90 -9.23 -24.78
N PHE A 381 9.45 -10.07 -25.66
CA PHE A 381 8.92 -11.40 -25.96
C PHE A 381 8.75 -12.26 -24.69
N VAL A 382 9.77 -12.31 -23.83
CA VAL A 382 9.73 -13.10 -22.59
C VAL A 382 8.66 -12.59 -21.63
N VAL A 383 8.60 -11.28 -21.37
CA VAL A 383 7.61 -10.71 -20.43
C VAL A 383 6.18 -10.90 -20.95
N ALA A 384 5.95 -10.61 -22.24
CA ALA A 384 4.65 -10.81 -22.88
C ALA A 384 4.22 -12.29 -22.86
N GLY A 385 5.13 -13.20 -23.20
CA GLY A 385 4.91 -14.63 -23.19
C GLY A 385 4.56 -15.15 -21.79
N LEU A 386 5.34 -14.77 -20.77
CA LEU A 386 5.07 -15.16 -19.38
C LEU A 386 3.72 -14.65 -18.89
N TYR A 387 3.32 -13.43 -19.27
CA TYR A 387 2.00 -12.88 -18.94
C TYR A 387 0.87 -13.72 -19.54
N LEU A 388 0.94 -14.03 -20.83
CA LEU A 388 -0.06 -14.84 -21.51
C LEU A 388 -0.11 -16.28 -21.00
N LEU A 389 1.05 -16.89 -20.76
CA LEU A 389 1.14 -18.22 -20.15
C LEU A 389 0.53 -18.24 -18.75
N ASN A 390 0.72 -17.18 -17.95
CA ASN A 390 0.08 -17.05 -16.64
C ASN A 390 -1.44 -16.98 -16.73
N GLU A 391 -2.01 -16.30 -17.74
CA GLU A 391 -3.47 -16.29 -17.97
C GLU A 391 -4.00 -17.70 -18.32
N VAL A 392 -3.29 -18.45 -19.16
CA VAL A 392 -3.67 -19.81 -19.55
C VAL A 392 -3.51 -20.79 -18.37
N ALA A 393 -2.50 -20.60 -17.53
CA ALA A 393 -2.21 -21.46 -16.37
C ALA A 393 -3.13 -21.23 -15.16
N LYS A 394 -4.28 -20.54 -15.32
CA LYS A 394 -5.19 -20.15 -14.24
C LYS A 394 -4.57 -19.20 -13.21
N LYS A 395 -3.61 -18.38 -13.63
CA LYS A 395 -3.01 -17.29 -12.83
C LYS A 395 -2.33 -17.77 -11.55
N PRO A 396 -1.34 -18.67 -11.62
CA PRO A 396 -0.55 -19.08 -10.45
C PRO A 396 0.16 -17.88 -9.80
N LEU A 397 0.52 -16.87 -10.61
CA LEU A 397 1.02 -15.58 -10.14
C LEU A 397 -0.06 -14.51 -10.24
N VAL A 398 -0.10 -13.62 -9.24
CA VAL A 398 -0.92 -12.41 -9.29
C VAL A 398 -0.50 -11.57 -10.49
N ARG A 399 -1.46 -11.09 -11.28
CA ARG A 399 -1.19 -10.42 -12.58
C ARG A 399 -0.19 -9.28 -12.49
N VAL A 400 -0.29 -8.47 -11.43
CA VAL A 400 0.63 -7.35 -11.16
C VAL A 400 2.09 -7.82 -10.96
N ALA A 401 2.30 -9.05 -10.50
CA ALA A 401 3.62 -9.62 -10.24
C ALA A 401 4.32 -10.15 -11.50
N VAL A 402 3.57 -10.52 -12.54
CA VAL A 402 4.13 -11.25 -13.69
C VAL A 402 5.13 -10.39 -14.45
N GLY A 403 4.81 -9.10 -14.64
CA GLY A 403 5.71 -8.15 -15.30
C GLY A 403 7.07 -8.06 -14.60
N PRO A 404 7.15 -7.64 -13.33
CA PRO A 404 8.41 -7.45 -12.62
C PRO A 404 9.23 -8.75 -12.54
N ILE A 405 8.58 -9.89 -12.26
CA ILE A 405 9.23 -11.19 -12.23
C ILE A 405 9.82 -11.52 -13.61
N GLY A 406 9.05 -11.30 -14.68
CA GLY A 406 9.52 -11.50 -16.05
C GLY A 406 10.73 -10.62 -16.39
N ALA A 407 10.72 -9.35 -16.00
CA ALA A 407 11.86 -8.44 -16.23
C ALA A 407 13.12 -8.88 -15.47
N ILE A 408 12.96 -9.40 -14.24
CA ILE A 408 14.07 -9.99 -13.47
C ILE A 408 14.60 -11.24 -14.17
N ILE A 409 13.73 -12.13 -14.65
CA ILE A 409 14.15 -13.33 -15.41
C ILE A 409 14.96 -12.94 -16.64
N VAL A 410 14.52 -11.93 -17.40
CA VAL A 410 15.27 -11.40 -18.54
C VAL A 410 16.64 -10.87 -18.11
N GLY A 411 16.70 -10.14 -16.99
CA GLY A 411 17.96 -9.69 -16.39
C GLY A 411 18.92 -10.83 -16.06
N VAL A 412 18.42 -11.91 -15.46
CA VAL A 412 19.22 -13.10 -15.14
C VAL A 412 19.69 -13.79 -16.41
N LEU A 413 18.79 -14.03 -17.38
CA LEU A 413 19.12 -14.68 -18.64
C LEU A 413 20.16 -13.89 -19.44
N ALA A 414 20.02 -12.57 -19.54
CA ALA A 414 20.97 -11.70 -20.22
C ALA A 414 22.36 -11.78 -19.59
N ASN A 415 22.44 -11.87 -18.26
CA ASN A 415 23.71 -12.02 -17.55
C ASN A 415 24.34 -13.39 -17.72
N VAL A 416 23.55 -14.47 -17.70
CA VAL A 416 24.06 -15.82 -17.99
C VAL A 416 24.62 -15.88 -19.40
N LEU A 417 23.90 -15.34 -20.39
CA LEU A 417 24.37 -15.29 -21.79
C LEU A 417 25.64 -14.44 -21.96
N ALA A 418 25.80 -13.39 -21.15
CA ALA A 418 26.99 -12.54 -21.16
C ALA A 418 28.23 -13.18 -20.53
N VAL A 419 28.06 -14.19 -19.66
CA VAL A 419 29.17 -14.95 -19.04
C VAL A 419 29.59 -16.15 -19.91
N ILE A 420 28.67 -16.66 -20.73
CA ILE A 420 28.94 -17.80 -21.65
C ILE A 420 29.64 -17.33 -22.94
N LYS A 421 29.47 -16.05 -23.31
CA LYS A 421 30.29 -15.38 -24.32
C LYS A 421 31.60 -14.90 -23.71
#